data_AF-A0A7W7RTA1-F1
#
_entry.id   AF-A0A7W7RTA1-F1
#
_cell.length_a   1.000
_cell.length_b   1.000
_cell.length_c   1.000
_cell.angle_alpha   90.00
_cell.angle_beta   90.00
_cell.angle_gamma   90.00
#
_symmetry.space_group_name_H-M   'P 1'
#
loop_
_entity.id
_entity.type
_entity.pdbx_description
1 polymer ?
#
loop_
_entity_poly.entity_id
_entity_poly.type
_entity_poly.pdbx_seq_one_letter_code
_entity_poly.pdbx_strand_id
1 'polypeptide(L)' 'MASGWPIATGVIEGACRHLIGDRLDITGARWGLPGAEAVLTLRAVVANGDFDAYWRFHLAQEHRRVHQTRYQDELNLTA' A
#
# COMPACT_ATOMS: atom_id res chain seq x y z
N MET A 1 15.67 -11.41 -28.93
CA MET A 1 15.93 -10.68 -27.67
C MET A 1 14.78 -9.71 -27.52
N ALA A 2 13.75 -10.13 -26.78
CA ALA A 2 12.39 -9.66 -26.95
C ALA A 2 11.98 -8.72 -25.82
N SER A 3 11.48 -7.55 -26.21
CA SER A 3 10.90 -6.49 -25.37
C SER A 3 11.96 -5.64 -24.65
N GLY A 4 12.28 -4.46 -25.20
CA GLY A 4 13.23 -3.49 -24.65
C GLY A 4 12.78 -2.85 -23.33
N TRP A 5 12.40 -3.67 -22.35
CA TRP A 5 12.17 -3.23 -20.99
C TRP A 5 13.49 -2.67 -20.46
N PRO A 6 13.48 -1.47 -19.89
CA PRO A 6 14.67 -0.91 -19.29
C PRO A 6 15.08 -1.76 -18.07
N ILE A 7 15.91 -2.77 -18.28
CA ILE A 7 16.55 -3.51 -17.20
C ILE A 7 17.67 -2.60 -16.70
N ALA A 8 17.40 -1.92 -15.59
CA ALA A 8 18.24 -0.87 -14.97
C ALA A 8 18.33 0.45 -15.77
N THR A 9 17.21 1.13 -15.97
CA THR A 9 17.23 2.58 -16.28
C THR A 9 17.14 3.37 -14.98
N GLY A 10 17.89 4.47 -14.86
CA GLY A 10 17.93 5.33 -13.67
C GLY A 10 16.56 5.84 -13.17
N VAL A 11 15.49 5.69 -13.95
CA VAL A 11 14.09 5.86 -13.52
C VAL A 11 13.66 4.80 -12.50
N ILE A 12 14.04 3.53 -12.69
CA ILE A 12 13.75 2.44 -11.74
C ILE A 12 14.58 2.62 -10.47
N GLU A 13 15.87 2.96 -10.61
CA GLU A 13 16.73 3.26 -9.45
C GLU A 13 16.29 4.53 -8.72
N GLY A 14 15.84 5.56 -9.44
CA GLY A 14 15.27 6.78 -8.89
C GLY A 14 13.96 6.52 -8.16
N ALA A 15 13.08 5.69 -8.74
CA ALA A 15 11.86 5.25 -8.09
C ALA A 15 12.15 4.41 -6.83
N CYS A 16 13.07 3.44 -6.89
CA CYS A 16 13.47 2.67 -5.73
C CYS A 16 14.11 3.56 -4.65
N ARG A 17 15.03 4.47 -5.00
CA ARG A 17 15.64 5.40 -4.05
C ARG A 17 14.58 6.27 -3.38
N HIS A 18 13.67 6.84 -4.16
CA HIS A 18 12.63 7.71 -3.63
C HIS A 18 11.63 6.90 -2.78
N LEU A 19 11.07 5.81 -3.31
CA LEU A 19 10.04 5.00 -2.65
C LEU A 19 10.54 4.18 -1.45
N ILE A 20 11.78 3.71 -1.47
CA ILE A 20 12.37 2.87 -0.41
C ILE A 20 13.22 3.72 0.53
N GLY A 21 14.19 4.46 -0.01
CA GLY A 21 15.22 5.16 0.77
C GLY A 21 14.67 6.17 1.77
N ASP A 22 13.68 6.98 1.37
CA ASP A 22 13.17 8.05 2.26
C ASP A 22 12.43 7.54 3.50
N ARG A 23 12.08 6.24 3.58
CA ARG A 23 11.34 5.71 4.74
C ARG A 23 11.84 4.41 5.31
N LEU A 24 12.36 3.50 4.49
CA LEU A 24 12.84 2.21 4.94
C LEU A 24 14.32 2.26 5.36
N ASP A 25 15.08 3.25 4.90
CA ASP A 25 16.51 3.42 5.20
C ASP A 25 16.78 4.47 6.29
N ILE A 26 15.76 4.82 7.09
CA ILE A 26 15.92 5.72 8.23
C ILE A 26 16.59 4.95 9.38
N THR A 27 17.69 5.49 9.90
CA THR A 27 18.40 4.89 11.04
C THR A 27 17.46 4.69 12.23
N GLY A 28 17.46 3.48 12.79
CA GLY A 28 16.62 3.11 13.93
C GLY A 28 15.20 2.68 13.55
N ALA A 29 14.80 2.74 12.28
CA ALA A 29 13.52 2.19 11.84
C ALA A 29 13.56 0.66 11.88
N ARG A 30 12.48 0.06 12.41
CA ARG A 30 12.30 -1.40 12.44
C ARG A 30 11.06 -1.75 11.64
N TRP A 31 11.25 -2.51 10.57
CA TRP A 31 10.19 -2.92 9.68
C TRP A 31 10.08 -4.44 9.66
N GLY A 32 8.88 -4.95 9.92
CA GLY A 32 8.51 -6.29 9.46
C GLY A 32 8.17 -6.25 7.98
N LEU A 33 8.38 -7.35 7.26
CA LEU A 33 8.03 -7.46 5.83
C LEU A 33 6.62 -6.94 5.51
N PRO A 34 5.56 -7.30 6.27
CA PRO A 34 4.21 -6.81 5.99
C PRO A 34 4.08 -5.28 6.12
N GLY A 35 4.78 -4.68 7.09
CA GLY A 35 4.75 -3.24 7.32
C GLY A 35 5.53 -2.47 6.26
N ALA A 36 6.69 -2.99 5.85
CA ALA A 36 7.48 -2.41 4.78
C ALA A 36 6.71 -2.42 3.45
N GLU A 37 6.10 -3.55 3.10
CA GLU A 37 5.33 -3.72 1.86
C GLU A 37 4.10 -2.81 1.81
N ALA A 38 3.36 -2.70 2.92
CA ALA A 38 2.21 -1.80 3.01
C ALA A 38 2.60 -0.33 2.78
N VAL A 39 3.70 0.11 3.41
CA VAL A 39 4.21 1.48 3.22
C VAL A 39 4.69 1.71 1.80
N LEU A 40 5.43 0.76 1.21
CA LEU A 40 5.88 0.86 -0.18
C LEU A 40 4.71 0.96 -1.16
N THR A 41 3.70 0.14 -0.97
CA THR A 41 2.48 0.14 -1.79
C THR A 41 1.78 1.50 -1.73
N LEU A 42 1.59 2.03 -0.51
CA LEU A 42 0.99 3.36 -0.32
C LEU A 42 1.82 4.46 -1.00
N ARG A 43 3.14 4.43 -0.88
CA ARG A 43 4.02 5.41 -1.52
C ARG A 43 3.99 5.31 -3.04
N ALA A 44 3.88 4.11 -3.60
CA ALA A 44 3.73 3.92 -5.04
C ALA A 44 2.42 4.56 -5.55
N VAL A 45 1.31 4.35 -4.83
CA VAL A 45 0.02 4.99 -5.14
C VAL A 45 0.13 6.53 -5.11
N VAL A 46 0.82 7.09 -4.10
CA VAL A 46 1.04 8.54 -4.01
C VAL A 46 1.91 9.06 -5.16
N ALA A 47 3.01 8.38 -5.47
CA ALA A 47 3.92 8.78 -6.55
C ALA A 47 3.25 8.74 -7.93
N ASN A 48 2.29 7.84 -8.13
CA ASN A 48 1.49 7.76 -9.36
C ASN A 48 0.38 8.83 -9.43
N GLY A 49 0.11 9.58 -8.34
CA GLY A 49 -0.98 10.54 -8.27
C GLY A 49 -2.37 9.93 -8.03
N ASP A 50 -2.43 8.63 -7.75
CA ASP A 50 -3.69 7.87 -7.61
C ASP A 50 -4.24 7.83 -6.18
N PHE A 51 -3.64 8.60 -5.27
CA PHE A 51 -3.98 8.55 -3.85
C PHE A 51 -5.45 8.83 -3.56
N ASP A 52 -6.05 9.83 -4.20
CA ASP A 52 -7.46 10.18 -3.96
C ASP A 52 -8.43 9.08 -4.42
N ALA A 53 -8.09 8.37 -5.49
CA ALA A 53 -8.88 7.24 -5.97
C ALA A 53 -8.74 6.04 -5.01
N TYR A 54 -7.51 5.73 -4.63
CA TYR A 54 -7.21 4.67 -3.66
C TYR A 54 -7.87 4.94 -2.30
N TRP A 55 -7.81 6.18 -1.80
CA TRP A 55 -8.37 6.55 -0.51
C TRP A 55 -9.88 6.36 -0.44
N ARG A 56 -10.61 6.78 -1.50
CA ARG A 56 -12.05 6.54 -1.62
C ARG A 56 -12.38 5.05 -1.65
N PHE A 57 -11.62 4.26 -2.40
CA PHE A 57 -11.78 2.81 -2.43
C PHE A 57 -11.52 2.19 -1.04
N HIS A 58 -10.43 2.59 -0.38
CA HIS A 58 -10.04 2.07 0.93
C HIS A 58 -11.12 2.35 1.98
N LEU A 59 -11.63 3.59 2.04
CA LEU A 59 -12.72 3.96 2.95
C LEU A 59 -13.99 3.15 2.71
N ALA A 60 -14.37 2.94 1.45
CA ALA A 60 -15.54 2.12 1.12
C ALA A 60 -15.38 0.66 1.58
N GLN A 61 -14.17 0.10 1.45
CA GLN A 61 -13.87 -1.26 1.92
C GLN A 61 -13.81 -1.36 3.44
N GLU A 62 -13.20 -0.39 4.13
CA GLU A 62 -13.19 -0.33 5.60
C GLU A 62 -14.60 -0.22 6.16
N HIS A 63 -15.42 0.67 5.58
CA HIS A 63 -16.85 0.77 5.91
C HIS A 63 -17.53 -0.58 5.71
N ARG A 64 -17.35 -1.24 4.56
CA ARG A 64 -17.96 -2.55 4.31
C ARG A 64 -17.50 -3.60 5.32
N ARG A 65 -16.23 -3.63 5.69
CA ARG A 65 -15.66 -4.57 6.67
C ARG A 65 -16.26 -4.36 8.06
N VAL A 66 -16.27 -3.11 8.54
CA VAL A 66 -16.83 -2.76 9.85
C VAL A 66 -18.33 -3.06 9.91
N HIS A 67 -19.08 -2.74 8.85
CA HIS A 67 -20.52 -3.01 8.81
C HIS A 67 -20.84 -4.50 8.67
N GLN A 68 -20.09 -5.27 7.87
CA GLN A 68 -20.27 -6.73 7.79
C GLN A 68 -19.99 -7.41 9.13
N THR A 69 -18.92 -7.02 9.84
CA THR A 69 -18.62 -7.53 11.18
C THR A 69 -19.75 -7.21 12.16
N ARG A 70 -20.28 -5.98 12.16
CA ARG A 70 -21.41 -5.62 13.04
C ARG A 70 -22.67 -6.42 12.77
N TYR A 71 -23.03 -6.62 11.50
CA TYR A 71 -24.19 -7.44 11.15
C TYR A 71 -24.01 -8.91 11.54
N GLN A 72 -22.80 -9.46 11.40
CA GLN A 72 -22.50 -10.82 11.85
C GLN A 72 -22.55 -10.96 13.38
N ASP A 73 -22.03 -9.99 14.13
CA ASP A 73 -22.13 -9.97 15.59
C ASP A 73 -23.58 -9.85 16.06
N GLU A 74 -24.38 -8.97 15.44
CA GLU A 74 -25.79 -8.80 15.78
C GLU A 74 -26.60 -10.07 15.48
N LEU A 75 -26.38 -10.71 14.33
CA LEU A 75 -26.99 -12.00 13.99
C LEU A 75 -26.58 -13.13 14.96
N ASN A 76 -25.32 -13.18 15.38
CA ASN A 76 -24.81 -14.17 16.33
C ASN A 76 -25.33 -13.95 17.76
N LEU A 77 -25.55 -12.71 18.19
CA LEU A 77 -26.12 -12.39 19.51
C LEU A 77 -27.63 -12.66 19.59
N THR A 78 -28.30 -12.74 18.44
CA THR A 78 -29.75 -13.03 18.35
C THR A 78 -30.09 -14.52 18.14
N ALA A 79 -29.09 -15.40 18.01
CA ALA A 79 -29.26 -16.85 17.83
C ALA A 79 -29.06 -17.62 19.15
#